data_AF-A0AA38EDL9-F1
#
_entry.id   AF-A0AA38EDL9-F1
#
_cell.length_a   1.000
_cell.length_b   1.000
_cell.length_c   1.000
_cell.angle_alpha   90.00
_cell.angle_beta   90.00
_cell.angle_gamma   90.00
#
_symmetry.space_group_name_H-M   'P 1'
#
loop_
_entity.id
_entity.type
_entity.pdbx_description
1 polymer ?
#
loop_
_entity_poly.entity_id
_entity_poly.type
_entity_poly.pdbx_seq_one_letter_code
_entity_poly.pdbx_strand_id
1 'polypeptide(L)'
;MSDGDDGIPDLTEAELVRIRATESDVTAMGDALRNGTATHDDVEGALARLRSLDIDPQKQRNALHVPADAGPHSTALETILRRIPDGWGRWISVDAGWYPLVIATDDRLAELDDQYVVQQIKEVRHPALLLRTQRRRPQPRPARRLRRHHRGRRTRLSRDVPAVTR
;
A
#
# COMPACT_ATOMS: atom_id res chain seq x y z
N MET A 1 -18.52 -9.74 16.94
CA MET A 1 -18.05 -10.63 15.87
C MET A 1 -17.58 -9.70 14.76
N SER A 2 -16.30 -9.77 14.42
CA SER A 2 -15.59 -8.75 13.64
C SER A 2 -15.85 -8.95 12.15
N ASP A 3 -16.65 -8.06 11.55
CA ASP A 3 -16.70 -7.85 10.10
C ASP A 3 -15.44 -7.08 9.71
N GLY A 4 -14.47 -7.76 9.10
CA GLY A 4 -13.17 -7.18 8.76
C GLY A 4 -12.30 -8.17 8.00
N ASP A 5 -12.89 -8.83 7.00
CA ASP A 5 -12.09 -9.41 5.92
C ASP A 5 -11.60 -8.22 5.08
N ASP A 6 -10.45 -7.66 5.49
CA ASP A 6 -9.98 -6.28 5.30
C ASP A 6 -9.60 -5.88 3.87
N GLY A 7 -10.07 -6.57 2.82
CA GLY A 7 -9.77 -6.21 1.42
C GLY A 7 -8.27 -6.21 1.04
N ILE A 8 -7.40 -6.69 1.94
CA ILE A 8 -5.97 -6.88 1.69
C ILE A 8 -5.82 -8.18 0.90
N PRO A 9 -5.20 -8.15 -0.29
CA PRO A 9 -5.04 -9.36 -1.09
C PRO A 9 -4.07 -10.32 -0.42
N ASP A 10 -4.45 -11.58 -0.31
CA ASP A 10 -3.55 -12.65 0.14
C ASP A 10 -2.82 -13.30 -1.05
N LEU A 11 -1.59 -13.72 -0.82
CA LEU A 11 -0.82 -14.51 -1.79
C LEU A 11 -0.99 -15.98 -1.48
N THR A 12 -1.38 -16.76 -2.47
CA THR A 12 -1.46 -18.21 -2.32
C THR A 12 -0.07 -18.79 -2.04
N GLU A 13 0.00 -19.96 -1.38
CA GLU A 13 1.28 -20.65 -1.12
C GLU A 13 2.09 -20.86 -2.41
N ALA A 14 1.43 -21.19 -3.52
CA ALA A 14 2.07 -21.37 -4.82
C ALA A 14 2.62 -20.05 -5.40
N GLU A 15 2.00 -18.91 -5.12
CA GLU A 15 2.53 -17.59 -5.47
C GLU A 15 3.71 -17.23 -4.56
N LEU A 16 3.60 -17.45 -3.24
CA LEU A 16 4.68 -17.21 -2.28
C LEU A 16 5.95 -18.00 -2.61
N VAL A 17 5.82 -19.28 -2.95
CA VAL A 17 6.95 -20.13 -3.36
C VAL A 17 7.62 -19.60 -4.63
N ARG A 18 6.82 -19.18 -5.63
CA ARG A 18 7.34 -18.60 -6.88
C ARG A 18 8.06 -17.27 -6.62
N ILE A 19 7.51 -16.41 -5.79
CA ILE A 19 8.12 -15.13 -5.40
C ILE A 19 9.46 -15.39 -4.71
N ARG A 20 9.48 -16.28 -3.71
CA ARG A 20 10.70 -16.58 -2.95
C ARG A 20 11.80 -17.17 -3.83
N ALA A 21 11.46 -18.07 -4.74
CA ALA A 21 12.41 -18.62 -5.71
C ALA A 21 13.00 -17.51 -6.60
N THR A 22 12.16 -16.57 -7.02
CA THR A 22 12.57 -15.43 -7.85
C THR A 22 13.45 -14.45 -7.09
N GLU A 23 13.09 -14.10 -5.86
CA GLU A 23 13.90 -13.22 -5.01
C GLU A 23 15.28 -13.79 -4.74
N SER A 24 15.36 -15.11 -4.57
CA SER A 24 16.64 -15.83 -4.45
C SER A 24 17.46 -15.72 -5.74
N ASP A 25 16.85 -15.96 -6.91
CA ASP A 25 17.51 -15.84 -8.20
C ASP A 25 18.02 -14.42 -8.47
N VAL A 26 17.22 -13.40 -8.14
CA VAL A 26 17.59 -11.99 -8.28
C VAL A 26 18.73 -11.62 -7.34
N THR A 27 18.70 -12.10 -6.10
CA THR A 27 19.79 -11.90 -5.12
C THR A 27 21.08 -12.52 -5.62
N ALA A 28 21.03 -13.80 -6.04
CA ALA A 28 22.18 -14.52 -6.56
C ALA A 28 22.77 -13.85 -7.82
N MET A 29 21.92 -13.39 -8.75
CA MET A 29 22.34 -12.62 -9.91
C MET A 29 22.99 -11.28 -9.50
N GLY A 30 22.42 -10.57 -8.52
CA GLY A 30 22.96 -9.32 -8.00
C GLY A 30 24.35 -9.49 -7.38
N ASP A 31 24.55 -10.55 -6.61
CA ASP A 31 25.85 -10.89 -6.02
C ASP A 31 26.86 -11.30 -7.11
N ALA A 32 26.45 -12.11 -8.09
CA ALA A 32 27.31 -12.50 -9.19
C ALA A 32 27.76 -11.30 -10.04
N LEU A 33 26.85 -10.35 -10.30
CA LEU A 33 27.14 -9.08 -10.97
C LEU A 33 28.11 -8.22 -10.17
N ARG A 34 27.87 -8.07 -8.86
CA ARG A 34 28.73 -7.29 -7.96
C ARG A 34 30.15 -7.87 -7.90
N ASN A 35 30.26 -9.19 -7.92
CA ASN A 35 31.54 -9.89 -7.86
C ASN A 35 32.22 -10.06 -9.22
N GLY A 36 31.59 -9.59 -10.31
CA GLY A 36 32.12 -9.72 -11.68
C GLY A 36 32.17 -11.17 -12.19
N THR A 37 31.37 -12.06 -11.58
CA THR A 37 31.32 -13.50 -11.90
C THR A 37 30.11 -13.89 -12.75
N ALA A 38 29.14 -12.99 -12.92
CA ALA A 38 27.96 -13.22 -13.75
C ALA A 38 28.35 -13.29 -15.24
N THR A 39 27.93 -14.37 -15.91
CA THR A 39 27.98 -14.44 -17.37
C THR A 39 26.77 -13.76 -17.99
N HIS A 40 26.85 -13.43 -19.28
CA HIS A 40 25.71 -12.90 -20.03
C HIS A 40 24.51 -13.85 -20.01
N ASP A 41 24.77 -15.16 -20.12
CA ASP A 41 23.74 -16.20 -20.13
C ASP A 41 23.06 -16.34 -18.75
N ASP A 42 23.80 -16.15 -17.65
CA ASP A 42 23.22 -16.13 -16.30
C ASP A 42 22.23 -14.98 -16.12
N VAL A 43 22.58 -13.81 -16.64
CA VAL A 43 21.73 -12.61 -16.58
C VAL A 43 20.50 -12.79 -17.46
N GLU A 44 20.66 -13.23 -18.71
CA GLU A 44 19.52 -13.49 -19.60
C GLU A 44 18.59 -14.56 -19.05
N GLY A 45 19.14 -15.65 -18.51
CA GLY A 45 18.37 -16.73 -17.89
C GLY A 45 17.54 -16.25 -16.70
N ALA A 46 18.15 -15.48 -15.79
CA ALA A 46 17.44 -14.89 -14.65
C ALA A 46 16.35 -13.89 -15.10
N LEU A 47 16.65 -13.05 -16.10
CA LEU A 47 15.69 -12.07 -16.64
C LEU A 47 14.50 -12.74 -17.34
N ALA A 48 14.75 -13.82 -18.09
CA ALA A 48 13.72 -14.60 -18.75
C ALA A 48 12.78 -15.26 -17.72
N ARG A 49 13.33 -15.84 -16.64
CA ARG A 49 12.54 -16.37 -15.52
C ARG A 49 11.69 -15.28 -14.86
N LEU A 50 12.29 -14.12 -14.57
CA LEU A 50 11.58 -12.97 -14.00
C LEU A 50 10.40 -12.51 -14.89
N ARG A 51 10.61 -12.43 -16.21
CA ARG A 51 9.56 -12.03 -17.17
C ARG A 51 8.46 -13.07 -17.35
N SER A 52 8.76 -14.34 -17.09
CA SER A 52 7.79 -15.43 -17.21
C SER A 52 6.84 -15.55 -16.00
N LEU A 53 7.07 -14.77 -14.93
CA LEU A 53 6.22 -14.77 -13.75
C LEU A 53 4.91 -14.04 -14.05
N ASP A 54 3.86 -14.82 -14.22
CA ASP A 54 2.49 -14.31 -14.23
C ASP A 54 2.02 -14.06 -12.78
N ILE A 55 2.51 -12.97 -12.20
CA ILE A 55 2.08 -12.47 -10.89
C ILE A 55 1.59 -11.05 -11.08
N ASP A 56 0.36 -10.77 -10.67
CA ASP A 56 -0.17 -9.41 -10.67
C ASP A 56 0.71 -8.51 -9.76
N PRO A 57 1.43 -7.52 -10.34
CA PRO A 57 2.35 -6.68 -9.57
C PRO A 57 1.66 -5.83 -8.51
N GLN A 58 0.38 -5.51 -8.73
CA GLN A 58 -0.41 -4.73 -7.77
C GLN A 58 -0.87 -5.61 -6.61
N LYS A 59 -1.28 -6.86 -6.89
CA LYS A 59 -1.58 -7.86 -5.86
C LYS A 59 -0.36 -8.13 -5.00
N GLN A 60 0.80 -8.42 -5.61
CA GLN A 60 2.04 -8.71 -4.88
C GLN A 60 2.48 -7.54 -3.98
N ARG A 61 2.41 -6.30 -4.47
CA ARG A 61 2.80 -5.12 -3.69
C ARG A 61 1.90 -4.90 -2.47
N ASN A 62 0.61 -5.21 -2.59
CA ASN A 62 -0.36 -4.94 -1.54
C ASN A 62 -0.55 -6.12 -0.58
N ALA A 63 -0.03 -7.31 -0.89
CA ALA A 63 -0.07 -8.44 0.01
C ALA A 63 0.78 -8.21 1.27
N LEU A 64 0.40 -8.85 2.38
CA LEU A 64 1.14 -8.80 3.64
C LEU A 64 2.37 -9.70 3.57
N HIS A 65 3.56 -9.12 3.72
CA HIS A 65 4.82 -9.85 3.76
C HIS A 65 5.38 -9.85 5.19
N VAL A 66 4.86 -10.75 6.03
CA VAL A 66 5.40 -10.98 7.37
C VAL A 66 6.71 -11.77 7.25
N PRO A 67 7.82 -11.29 7.83
CA PRO A 67 9.09 -12.02 7.79
C PRO A 67 8.99 -13.42 8.40
N ALA A 68 9.59 -14.42 7.76
CA ALA A 68 9.56 -15.82 8.25
C ALA A 68 10.31 -16.02 9.57
N ASP A 69 11.28 -15.14 9.86
CA ASP A 69 12.08 -15.09 11.08
C ASP A 69 11.43 -14.22 12.18
N ALA A 70 10.21 -13.70 11.97
CA ALA A 70 9.50 -12.91 12.97
C ALA A 70 9.22 -13.67 14.28
N GLY A 71 9.09 -15.00 14.21
CA GLY A 71 8.88 -15.85 15.39
C GLY A 71 7.72 -15.33 16.26
N PRO A 72 7.93 -15.07 17.57
CA PRO A 72 6.90 -14.53 18.46
C PRO A 72 6.36 -13.14 18.09
N HIS A 73 7.09 -12.39 17.26
CA HIS A 73 6.73 -11.04 16.85
C HIS A 73 5.78 -11.01 15.65
N SER A 74 5.50 -12.14 15.01
CA SER A 74 4.73 -12.24 13.76
C SER A 74 3.38 -11.49 13.82
N THR A 75 2.57 -11.74 14.84
CA THR A 75 1.25 -11.11 15.03
C THR A 75 1.36 -9.58 15.17
N ALA A 76 2.36 -9.10 15.92
CA ALA A 76 2.56 -7.67 16.12
C ALA A 76 3.04 -7.01 14.82
N LEU A 77 3.97 -7.63 14.09
CA LEU A 77 4.42 -7.14 12.79
C LEU A 77 3.30 -7.13 11.75
N GLU A 78 2.43 -8.15 11.74
CA GLU A 78 1.26 -8.18 10.86
C GLU A 78 0.34 -6.98 11.13
N THR A 79 0.09 -6.66 12.41
CA THR A 79 -0.72 -5.51 12.82
C THR A 79 -0.14 -4.20 12.27
N ILE A 80 1.18 -4.03 12.36
CA ILE A 80 1.88 -2.86 11.84
C ILE A 80 1.79 -2.79 10.31
N LEU A 81 1.99 -3.92 9.62
CA LEU A 81 1.90 -4.00 8.17
C LEU A 81 0.50 -3.66 7.64
N ARG A 82 -0.57 -3.98 8.39
CA ARG A 82 -1.95 -3.58 8.05
C ARG A 82 -2.17 -2.06 8.10
N ARG A 83 -1.33 -1.31 8.84
CA ARG A 83 -1.35 0.17 8.85
C ARG A 83 -0.74 0.79 7.59
N ILE A 84 -0.08 -0.01 6.74
CA ILE A 84 0.49 0.45 5.48
C ILE A 84 -0.62 0.52 4.41
N PRO A 85 -0.84 1.69 3.77
CA PRO A 85 -1.85 1.83 2.74
C PRO A 85 -1.43 1.18 1.42
N ASP A 86 -2.42 0.90 0.56
CA ASP A 86 -2.18 0.32 -0.76
C ASP A 86 -1.22 1.17 -1.59
N GLY A 87 -0.41 0.48 -2.40
CA GLY A 87 0.56 1.11 -3.29
C GLY A 87 1.93 1.39 -2.67
N TRP A 88 2.10 1.26 -1.35
CA TRP A 88 3.38 1.51 -0.67
C TRP A 88 4.28 0.28 -0.53
N GLY A 89 3.71 -0.92 -0.59
CA GLY A 89 4.42 -2.16 -0.28
C GLY A 89 4.27 -2.54 1.19
N ARG A 90 3.55 -3.63 1.51
CA ARG A 90 3.37 -4.08 2.90
C ARG A 90 4.45 -5.07 3.32
N TRP A 91 5.69 -4.61 3.42
CA TRP A 91 6.84 -5.39 3.89
C TRP A 91 7.72 -4.60 4.87
N ILE A 92 8.52 -5.32 5.63
CA ILE A 92 9.51 -4.79 6.58
C ILE A 92 10.91 -5.19 6.10
N SER A 93 11.81 -4.22 5.96
CA SER A 93 13.18 -4.46 5.50
C SER A 93 14.19 -4.14 6.61
N VAL A 94 14.08 -4.85 7.73
CA VAL A 94 15.02 -4.80 8.87
C VAL A 94 15.25 -6.19 9.43
N ASP A 95 16.42 -6.40 10.02
CA ASP A 95 16.78 -7.66 10.69
C ASP A 95 15.97 -7.89 11.96
N ALA A 96 15.87 -9.16 12.39
CA ALA A 96 15.10 -9.59 13.56
C ALA A 96 15.43 -8.86 14.87
N GLY A 97 16.67 -8.39 15.03
CA GLY A 97 17.08 -7.60 16.19
C GLY A 97 16.31 -6.27 16.35
N TRP A 98 15.71 -5.75 15.27
CA TRP A 98 14.94 -4.51 15.28
C TRP A 98 13.47 -4.71 15.66
N TYR A 99 12.91 -5.92 15.57
CA TYR A 99 11.48 -6.15 15.75
C TYR A 99 10.94 -5.65 17.10
N PRO A 100 11.60 -5.90 18.24
CA PRO A 100 11.13 -5.38 19.53
C PRO A 100 11.03 -3.84 19.55
N LEU A 101 11.98 -3.16 18.91
CA LEU A 101 11.99 -1.69 18.85
C LEU A 101 10.89 -1.15 17.92
N VAL A 102 10.67 -1.80 16.78
CA VAL A 102 9.60 -1.45 15.84
C VAL A 102 8.24 -1.59 16.54
N ILE A 103 8.01 -2.70 17.25
CA ILE A 103 6.76 -2.96 17.97
C ILE A 103 6.55 -1.93 19.08
N ALA A 104 7.55 -1.72 19.94
CA ALA A 104 7.43 -0.72 21.02
C ALA A 104 7.21 0.71 20.48
N THR A 105 7.67 0.99 19.26
CA THR A 105 7.41 2.27 18.59
C THR A 105 5.99 2.33 18.05
N ASP A 106 5.46 1.25 17.45
CA ASP A 106 4.06 1.18 17.02
C ASP A 106 3.11 1.38 18.21
N ASP A 107 3.35 0.70 19.33
CA ASP A 107 2.53 0.80 20.53
C ASP A 107 2.43 2.27 20.99
N ARG A 108 3.59 2.95 21.11
CA ARG A 108 3.65 4.36 21.53
C ARG A 108 3.01 5.31 20.51
N LEU A 109 3.12 5.03 19.22
CA LEU A 109 2.48 5.86 18.19
C LEU A 109 0.96 5.67 18.17
N ALA A 110 0.51 4.42 18.34
CA ALA A 110 -0.91 4.09 18.43
C ALA A 110 -1.57 4.71 19.67
N GLU A 111 -0.83 4.84 20.78
CA GLU A 111 -1.27 5.59 21.97
C GLU A 111 -1.46 7.08 21.70
N LEU A 112 -0.64 7.68 20.83
CA LEU A 112 -0.66 9.11 20.53
C LEU A 112 -1.67 9.49 19.42
N ASP A 113 -1.76 8.68 18.37
CA ASP A 113 -2.66 8.88 17.24
C ASP A 113 -3.07 7.51 16.70
N ASP A 114 -4.27 7.03 17.06
CA ASP A 114 -4.79 5.74 16.63
C ASP A 114 -4.98 5.64 15.10
N GLN A 115 -5.07 6.80 14.41
CA GLN A 115 -5.29 6.91 12.97
C GLN A 115 -4.00 7.16 12.17
N TYR A 116 -2.83 7.02 12.79
CA TYR A 116 -1.58 7.14 12.07
C TYR A 116 -1.41 6.01 11.04
N VAL A 117 -0.77 6.32 9.91
CA VAL A 117 -0.42 5.32 8.90
C VAL A 117 1.08 5.17 8.78
N VAL A 118 1.53 3.96 8.49
CA VAL A 118 2.92 3.64 8.20
C VAL A 118 3.12 3.69 6.68
N GLN A 119 4.18 4.34 6.23
CA GLN A 119 4.53 4.34 4.80
C GLN A 119 5.65 3.35 4.50
N GLN A 120 6.69 3.34 5.34
CA GLN A 120 7.87 2.49 5.16
C GLN A 120 8.54 2.20 6.50
N ILE A 121 9.05 0.98 6.62
CA ILE A 121 9.92 0.50 7.71
C ILE A 121 11.16 -0.12 7.05
N LYS A 122 12.32 0.52 7.22
CA LYS A 122 13.58 0.02 6.65
C LYS A 122 14.80 0.51 7.41
N GLU A 123 15.89 -0.22 7.29
CA GLU A 123 17.22 0.27 7.64
C GLU A 123 17.69 1.29 6.58
N VAL A 124 18.42 2.31 7.00
CA VAL A 124 19.07 3.28 6.10
C VAL A 124 20.58 3.10 6.08
N ARG A 125 21.29 3.86 5.23
CA ARG A 125 22.73 3.68 4.91
C ARG A 125 23.72 3.92 6.09
N HIS A 126 23.20 4.03 7.31
CA HIS A 126 23.85 4.09 8.62
C HIS A 126 22.93 3.36 9.60
N PRO A 127 23.42 2.73 10.69
CA PRO A 127 22.65 1.83 11.54
C PRO A 127 21.51 2.57 12.26
N ALA A 128 20.43 2.77 11.54
CA ALA A 128 19.31 3.62 11.90
C ALA A 128 18.06 3.11 11.21
N LEU A 129 16.97 3.10 11.97
CA LEU A 129 15.64 2.74 11.51
C LEU A 129 14.94 3.97 10.95
N LEU A 130 14.46 3.90 9.70
CA LEU A 130 13.54 4.89 9.16
C LEU A 130 12.11 4.37 9.27
N LEU A 131 11.33 5.00 10.15
CA LEU A 131 9.88 4.87 10.19
C LEU A 131 9.27 6.15 9.62
N ARG A 132 8.59 6.06 8.47
CA ARG A 132 7.82 7.18 7.92
C ARG A 132 6.36 7.02 8.27
N THR A 133 5.82 7.97 9.02
CA THR A 133 4.39 8.04 9.35
C THR A 133 3.75 9.32 8.84
N GLN A 134 2.46 9.26 8.57
CA GLN A 134 1.64 10.44 8.32
C GLN A 134 0.34 10.31 9.08
N ARG A 135 -0.22 11.45 9.49
CA ARG A 135 -1.59 11.51 9.96
C ARG A 135 -2.53 11.26 8.78
N ARG A 136 -3.43 10.30 8.90
CA ARG A 136 -4.45 10.05 7.88
C ARG A 136 -5.30 11.31 7.71
N ARG A 137 -5.26 11.94 6.53
CA ARG A 137 -6.14 13.08 6.25
C ARG A 137 -7.59 12.59 6.29
N PRO A 138 -8.51 13.30 6.97
CA PRO A 138 -9.92 12.92 6.95
C PRO A 138 -10.41 12.93 5.50
N GLN A 139 -11.02 11.83 5.04
CA GLN A 139 -11.63 11.81 3.71
C GLN A 139 -12.67 12.92 3.61
N PRO A 140 -12.69 13.71 2.52
CA PRO A 140 -13.75 14.67 2.30
C PRO A 140 -15.08 13.93 2.19
N ARG A 141 -16.03 14.26 3.08
CA ARG A 141 -17.39 13.71 3.03
C ARG A 141 -17.97 13.96 1.63
N PRO A 142 -18.62 12.98 0.98
CA PRO A 142 -19.25 13.20 -0.31
C PRO A 142 -20.24 14.35 -0.18
N ALA A 143 -20.09 15.35 -1.04
CA ALA A 143 -20.92 16.54 -1.03
C ALA A 143 -22.39 16.13 -1.06
N ARG A 144 -23.14 16.44 0.00
CA ARG A 144 -24.59 16.33 0.02
C ARG A 144 -25.11 17.14 -1.17
N ARG A 145 -25.55 16.46 -2.23
CA ARG A 145 -26.30 17.08 -3.33
C ARG A 145 -27.54 17.73 -2.73
N LEU A 146 -27.47 19.03 -2.47
CA LEU A 146 -28.63 19.86 -2.18
C LEU A 146 -29.52 19.86 -3.43
N ARG A 147 -30.53 18.98 -3.44
CA ARG A 147 -31.64 19.05 -4.40
C ARG A 147 -32.34 20.39 -4.19
N ARG A 148 -32.04 21.38 -5.05
CA ARG A 148 -32.83 22.61 -5.14
C ARG A 148 -34.20 22.27 -5.73
N HIS A 149 -35.23 22.23 -4.89
CA HIS A 149 -36.62 22.29 -5.32
C HIS A 149 -36.89 23.66 -5.96
N HIS A 150 -37.16 23.68 -7.26
CA HIS A 150 -37.68 24.85 -7.96
C HIS A 150 -39.16 25.00 -7.60
N ARG A 151 -39.46 25.86 -6.62
CA ARG A 151 -40.81 26.32 -6.30
C ARG A 151 -41.15 27.49 -7.22
N GLY A 152 -42.17 27.31 -8.05
CA GLY A 152 -42.66 28.34 -8.97
C GLY A 152 -43.15 29.59 -8.26
N ARG A 153 -42.92 30.74 -8.89
CA ARG A 153 -43.65 31.98 -8.64
C ARG A 153 -44.15 32.53 -9.96
N ARG A 154 -45.46 32.38 -10.18
CA ARG A 154 -46.25 33.21 -11.09
C ARG A 154 -46.49 34.55 -10.41
N THR A 155 -46.15 35.65 -11.08
CA THR A 155 -46.75 36.97 -10.81
C THR A 155 -47.07 37.62 -12.15
N ARG A 156 -48.36 37.93 -12.33
CA ARG A 156 -48.94 38.73 -13.42
C ARG A 156 -48.67 40.22 -13.19
N LEU A 157 -48.63 41.00 -14.26
CA LEU A 157 -49.21 42.35 -14.48
C LEU A 157 -48.65 42.85 -15.83
N SER A 158 -49.40 42.75 -16.94
CA SER A 158 -50.44 43.66 -17.47
C SER A 158 -49.89 44.78 -18.37
N ARG A 159 -50.54 44.91 -19.54
CA ARG A 159 -50.61 46.07 -20.47
C ARG A 159 -49.35 46.32 -21.32
N ASP A 160 -49.39 46.64 -22.62
CA ASP A 160 -50.42 47.09 -23.56
C ASP A 160 -50.07 46.64 -25.01
N VAL A 161 -51.10 46.56 -25.86
CA VAL A 161 -51.09 46.47 -27.34
C VAL A 161 -51.10 47.93 -27.87
N PRO A 162 -50.50 48.37 -29.00
CA PRO A 162 -50.64 47.85 -30.38
C PRO A 162 -49.32 47.99 -31.20
N ALA A 163 -49.15 47.82 -32.52
CA ALA A 163 -49.98 47.62 -33.71
C ALA A 163 -49.11 46.92 -34.79
N VAL A 164 -49.82 46.32 -35.76
CA VAL A 164 -49.41 45.84 -37.09
C VAL A 164 -48.55 46.89 -37.85
N THR A 165 -47.55 46.54 -38.65
CA THR A 165 -47.60 46.31 -40.13
C THR A 165 -46.16 45.95 -40.57
N ARG A 166 -45.92 44.77 -41.14
CA ARG A 166 -45.75 44.47 -42.57
C ARG A 166 -44.69 45.31 -43.28
#